data_AF-A0A0B5I1U0-F1
#
_entry.id   AF-A0A0B5I1U0-F1
#
_cell.length_a   1.000
_cell.length_b   1.000
_cell.length_c   1.000
_cell.angle_alpha   90.00
_cell.angle_beta   90.00
_cell.angle_gamma   90.00
#
_symmetry.space_group_name_H-M   'P 1'
#
loop_
_entity.id
_entity.type
_entity.pdbx_description
1 polymer ?
#
loop_
_entity_poly.entity_id
_entity_poly.type
_entity_poly.pdbx_seq_one_letter_code
_entity_poly.pdbx_strand_id
1 'polypeptide(L)' 'MNYFDSTQYLEPRCEKCGIVLDYGTNTEFNEKLMSQVCMVCGNKL' A
#
# COMPACT_ATOMS: atom_id res chain seq x y z
N MET A 1 16.85 5.90 -26.43
CA MET A 1 16.63 4.89 -25.37
C MET A 1 16.61 5.65 -24.04
N ASN A 2 15.43 6.10 -23.59
CA ASN A 2 15.28 6.80 -22.31
C ASN A 2 15.23 5.74 -21.20
N TYR A 3 16.29 5.69 -20.39
CA TYR A 3 16.55 4.64 -19.40
C TYR A 3 16.19 5.04 -17.96
N PHE A 4 15.29 6.00 -17.76
CA PHE A 4 14.95 6.52 -16.43
C PHE A 4 13.48 6.91 -16.31
N ASP A 5 12.61 5.89 -16.31
CA ASP A 5 11.18 6.05 -15.97
C ASP A 5 10.68 5.03 -14.94
N SER A 6 11.58 4.44 -14.15
CA SER A 6 11.25 3.41 -13.15
C SER A 6 11.11 3.93 -11.73
N THR A 7 11.30 5.23 -11.48
CA THR A 7 11.18 5.84 -10.15
C THR A 7 9.87 6.57 -9.90
N GLN A 8 8.98 6.71 -10.90
CA GLN A 8 7.73 7.47 -10.77
C GLN A 8 6.51 6.66 -10.27
N TYR A 9 6.64 5.35 -10.01
CA TYR A 9 5.47 4.49 -9.72
C TYR A 9 5.66 3.51 -8.55
N LEU A 10 6.47 3.86 -7.55
CA LEU A 10 6.71 3.01 -6.37
C LEU A 10 5.88 3.42 -5.14
N GLU A 11 4.79 4.17 -5.32
CA GLU A 11 3.83 4.39 -4.25
C GLU A 11 2.96 3.12 -4.11
N PRO A 12 3.11 2.32 -3.05
CA PRO A 12 2.27 1.16 -2.85
C PRO A 12 0.82 1.64 -2.74
N ARG A 13 -0.12 1.03 -3.46
CA ARG A 13 -1.54 1.40 -3.41
C ARG A 13 -2.37 0.22 -2.95
N CYS A 14 -3.46 0.50 -2.25
CA CYS A 14 -4.41 -0.53 -1.90
C CYS A 14 -5.11 -1.02 -3.18
N GLU A 15 -5.00 -2.31 -3.50
CA GLU A 15 -5.64 -2.88 -4.70
C GLU A 15 -7.17 -2.75 -4.68
N LYS A 16 -7.77 -2.61 -3.49
CA LYS A 16 -9.23 -2.55 -3.32
C LYS A 16 -9.81 -1.14 -3.41
N CYS A 17 -9.19 -0.15 -2.77
CA CYS A 17 -9.69 1.22 -2.72
C CYS A 17 -8.85 2.23 -3.51
N GLY A 18 -7.69 1.81 -4.04
CA GLY A 18 -6.81 2.65 -4.86
C GLY A 18 -6.07 3.74 -4.09
N ILE A 19 -6.24 3.84 -2.76
CA ILE A 19 -5.51 4.82 -1.96
C ILE A 19 -4.03 4.50 -1.93
N VAL A 20 -3.20 5.54 -1.91
CA VAL A 20 -1.77 5.42 -1.63
C VAL A 20 -1.59 4.92 -0.20
N LEU A 21 -0.86 3.82 -0.06
CA LEU A 21 -0.49 3.21 1.20
C LEU A 21 0.76 3.89 1.72
N ASP A 22 0.66 4.36 2.95
CA ASP A 22 1.72 4.95 3.72
C ASP A 22 1.81 4.15 5.03
N TYR A 23 2.91 3.39 5.13
CA TYR A 23 3.13 2.44 6.21
C TYR A 23 3.27 3.19 7.54
N GLY A 24 2.29 3.02 8.44
CA GLY A 24 2.23 3.72 9.73
C GLY A 24 1.31 4.95 9.75
N THR A 25 0.76 5.37 8.60
CA THR A 25 -0.24 6.43 8.53
C THR A 25 -1.63 5.86 8.23
N ASN A 26 -1.74 5.05 7.18
CA ASN A 26 -3.02 4.49 6.71
C ASN A 26 -2.96 2.97 6.49
N THR A 27 -1.94 2.32 7.05
CA THR A 27 -1.86 0.87 7.23
C THR A 27 -1.71 0.53 8.71
N GLU A 28 -2.28 -0.59 9.13
CA GLU A 28 -2.12 -1.14 10.48
C GLU A 28 -1.74 -2.61 10.39
N PHE A 29 -0.87 -3.08 11.29
CA PHE A 29 -0.54 -4.50 11.34
C PHE A 29 -1.63 -5.28 12.07
N ASN A 30 -2.25 -6.24 11.38
CA ASN A 30 -3.25 -7.12 11.96
C ASN A 30 -2.62 -8.44 12.43
N GLU A 31 -2.48 -8.60 13.75
CA GLU A 31 -1.84 -9.78 14.35
C GLU A 31 -2.58 -11.10 14.06
N LYS A 32 -3.91 -11.07 13.90
CA LYS A 32 -4.70 -12.27 13.58
C LYS A 32 -4.41 -12.79 12.17
N LEU A 33 -4.11 -11.88 11.25
CA LEU A 33 -3.81 -12.20 9.84
C LEU A 33 -2.31 -12.25 9.57
N MET A 34 -1.49 -11.85 10.55
CA MET A 34 -0.05 -11.63 10.42
C MET A 34 0.31 -10.82 9.16
N SER A 35 -0.44 -9.76 8.88
CA SER A 35 -0.28 -8.93 7.67
C SER A 35 -0.78 -7.51 7.91
N GLN A 36 -0.26 -6.58 7.12
CA GLN A 36 -0.71 -5.19 7.10
C GLN A 36 -2.11 -5.11 6.48
N VAL A 37 -2.98 -4.30 7.06
CA VAL A 37 -4.30 -4.00 6.52
C VAL A 37 -4.38 -2.51 6.19
N CYS A 38 -5.06 -2.19 5.10
CA CYS A 38 -5.40 -0.81 4.77
C CYS A 38 -6.44 -0.30 5.75
N MET A 39 -6.13 0.78 6.49
CA MET A 39 -7.04 1.39 7.47
C MET A 39 -8.28 2.03 6.85
N VAL A 40 -8.24 2.31 5.54
CA VAL A 40 -9.34 2.98 4.84
C VAL A 40 -10.45 2.01 4.42
N CYS A 41 -10.09 0.80 3.98
CA CYS A 41 -11.06 -0.18 3.47
C CYS A 41 -11.00 -1.54 4.15
N GLY A 42 -10.08 -1.74 5.10
CA GLY A 42 -9.85 -3.00 5.82
C GLY A 42 -9.26 -4.11 4.95
N ASN A 43 -8.82 -3.83 3.72
CA ASN A 43 -8.25 -4.85 2.84
C ASN A 43 -6.88 -5.29 3.35
N LYS A 44 -6.63 -6.60 3.27
CA LYS A 44 -5.31 -7.18 3.50
C LYS A 44 -4.33 -6.73 2.40
N LEU A 45 -3.15 -6.30 2.80
CA LEU A 45 -2.02 -5.93 1.94
C LEU A 45 -1.03 -7.08 1.82
#